data_AF-A0A7S4AW87-F1
#
_entry.id   AF-A0A7S4AW87-F1
#
_cell.length_a   1.000
_cell.length_b   1.000
_cell.length_c   1.000
_cell.angle_alpha   90.00
_cell.angle_beta   90.00
_cell.angle_gamma   90.00
#
_symmetry.space_group_name_H-M   'P 1'
#
loop_
_entity.id
_entity.type
_entity.pdbx_description
1 polymer ?
#
loop_
_entity_poly.entity_id
_entity_poly.type
_entity_poly.pdbx_seq_one_letter_code
_entity_poly.pdbx_strand_id
1 'polypeptide(L)'
;MGKKKGNNNDWPSRSSGGFLGDVEVFVDDINHCSTDSIDVGITVAEEGKVDKKKKKKRKNNDPSRSEKLRTAKLDDIEFAGSSSNIDSYTDANRFGTVGLANEGILENERVDSVTNERETQENWPPDCYSFIALHAPAKAPSFFLFGIFVWGMQITFLILLVLRVASHQLSTNDVDNPVSDFYSSFIPSNVDSLSRGTQYMAVLAYCMFAGESVRDVVAAVEMWPNFRKVQKGDEVNMIMLSCFLRFAQGLLASCVVLLLVVSTSDVIEIILNFTAVNFISGFDNVAFELAQCGKYGPLMEAEAKRIENLPAPPCIARKYRHVRYRWTIIPVLAFLLCVLGRVTYCQLSRKIWMTTTLRVQFADNTNLKMFNGCYAINKNLKGSRTRNGDRKFYNSYEALLRQR
;
A
#
# COMPACT_ATOMS: atom_id res chain seq x y z
N MET A 1 -61.36 79.11 -15.24
CA MET A 1 -61.58 78.35 -13.99
C MET A 1 -61.11 76.91 -14.23
N GLY A 2 -60.17 76.28 -13.55
CA GLY A 2 -59.17 76.68 -12.57
C GLY A 2 -58.02 75.64 -12.62
N LYS A 3 -56.77 76.12 -12.71
CA LYS A 3 -55.56 75.30 -12.62
C LYS A 3 -55.30 74.93 -11.16
N LYS A 4 -55.09 73.65 -10.85
CA LYS A 4 -54.51 73.20 -9.56
C LYS A 4 -53.06 72.78 -9.76
N LYS A 5 -52.18 73.46 -9.01
CA LYS A 5 -50.75 73.20 -8.81
C LYS A 5 -50.53 72.19 -7.68
N GLY A 6 -49.41 71.48 -7.75
CA GLY A 6 -48.55 71.16 -6.60
C GLY A 6 -48.67 69.75 -6.02
N ASN A 7 -47.60 68.95 -6.09
CA ASN A 7 -46.63 68.89 -4.99
C ASN A 7 -45.33 68.20 -5.41
N ASN A 8 -44.20 68.85 -5.12
CA ASN A 8 -42.85 68.29 -5.14
C ASN A 8 -42.66 67.44 -3.88
N ASN A 9 -42.16 66.21 -4.02
CA ASN A 9 -41.61 65.46 -2.90
C ASN A 9 -40.10 65.34 -3.11
N ASP A 10 -39.37 66.11 -2.32
CA ASP A 10 -37.94 66.02 -2.10
C ASP A 10 -37.57 64.65 -1.52
N TRP A 11 -36.60 63.99 -2.12
CA TRP A 11 -35.93 62.82 -1.55
C TRP A 11 -34.74 63.27 -0.70
N PRO A 12 -34.58 62.78 0.54
CA PRO A 12 -33.44 63.14 1.36
C PRO A 12 -32.18 62.40 0.89
N SER A 13 -31.14 63.16 0.58
CA SER A 13 -29.78 62.72 0.37
C SER A 13 -29.24 62.09 1.67
N ARG A 14 -29.22 60.75 1.74
CA ARG A 14 -28.64 60.03 2.88
C ARG A 14 -27.16 59.76 2.61
N SER A 15 -26.35 60.32 3.50
CA SER A 15 -24.91 60.20 3.65
C SER A 15 -24.42 58.75 3.58
N SER A 16 -23.40 58.54 2.76
CA SER A 16 -22.54 57.35 2.68
C SER A 16 -21.74 57.18 3.97
N GLY A 17 -22.37 56.54 4.97
CA GLY A 17 -21.66 55.90 6.08
C GLY A 17 -21.12 54.55 5.60
N GLY A 18 -19.79 54.45 5.48
CA GLY A 18 -19.11 53.21 5.19
C GLY A 18 -19.28 52.21 6.32
N PHE A 19 -20.27 51.34 6.20
CA PHE A 19 -20.36 50.11 6.96
C PHE A 19 -19.58 49.04 6.20
N LEU A 20 -18.30 48.85 6.55
CA LEU A 20 -17.65 47.55 6.37
C LEU A 20 -18.37 46.60 7.33
N GLY A 21 -19.47 46.02 6.87
CA GLY A 21 -19.97 44.78 7.43
C GLY A 21 -19.08 43.68 6.89
N ASP A 22 -18.23 43.13 7.75
CA ASP A 22 -17.54 41.88 7.47
C ASP A 22 -18.62 40.83 7.15
N VAL A 23 -18.70 40.44 5.87
CA VAL A 23 -19.47 39.28 5.46
C VAL A 23 -18.62 38.08 5.87
N GLU A 24 -18.82 37.61 7.10
CA GLU A 24 -18.40 36.26 7.50
C GLU A 24 -19.17 35.27 6.63
N VAL A 25 -18.49 34.77 5.60
CA VAL A 25 -18.91 33.56 4.91
C VAL A 25 -18.61 32.42 5.87
N PHE A 26 -19.63 31.97 6.60
CA PHE A 26 -19.58 30.71 7.32
C PHE A 26 -19.46 29.59 6.28
N VAL A 27 -18.24 29.11 6.09
CA VAL A 27 -18.02 27.73 5.67
C VAL A 27 -18.20 26.93 6.95
N ASP A 28 -19.35 26.29 7.11
CA ASP A 28 -19.57 25.42 8.25
C ASP A 28 -18.57 24.25 8.17
N ASP A 29 -17.51 24.34 8.96
CA ASP A 29 -16.70 23.19 9.34
C ASP A 29 -17.57 22.29 10.22
N ILE A 30 -18.33 21.40 9.58
CA ILE A 30 -18.99 20.28 10.25
C ILE A 30 -17.90 19.26 10.61
N ASN A 31 -17.18 19.54 11.70
CA ASN A 31 -16.29 18.57 12.34
C ASN A 31 -16.50 18.60 13.85
N HIS A 32 -17.69 18.20 14.27
CA HIS A 32 -17.91 17.72 15.63
C HIS A 32 -18.95 16.60 15.64
N CYS A 33 -18.47 15.38 15.41
CA CYS A 33 -19.14 14.19 15.90
C CYS A 33 -18.14 13.43 16.77
N SER A 34 -18.42 13.46 18.06
CA SER A 34 -17.71 12.74 19.11
C SER A 34 -17.64 11.26 18.77
N THR A 35 -16.45 10.73 18.50
CA THR A 35 -16.21 9.29 18.50
C THR A 35 -15.80 8.88 19.90
N ASP A 36 -16.67 8.12 20.55
CA ASP A 36 -16.33 7.38 21.77
C ASP A 36 -15.09 6.54 21.52
N SER A 37 -14.11 6.74 22.39
CA SER A 37 -12.84 6.03 22.45
C SER A 37 -13.09 4.54 22.70
N ILE A 38 -12.89 3.72 21.67
CA ILE A 38 -12.60 2.29 21.84
C ILE A 38 -11.10 2.19 22.08
N ASP A 39 -10.72 1.98 23.34
CA ASP A 39 -9.37 1.60 23.74
C ASP A 39 -9.05 0.20 23.17
N VAL A 40 -8.47 0.17 21.97
CA VAL A 40 -7.77 -1.02 21.47
C VAL A 40 -6.35 -0.94 22.00
N GLY A 41 -6.13 -1.61 23.14
CA GLY A 41 -4.80 -1.83 23.69
C GLY A 41 -3.95 -2.66 22.73
N ILE A 42 -3.16 -1.98 21.88
CA ILE A 42 -2.08 -2.60 21.12
C ILE A 42 -0.90 -2.74 22.07
N THR A 43 -0.72 -3.94 22.61
CA THR A 43 0.53 -4.34 23.26
C THR A 43 1.62 -4.45 22.20
N VAL A 44 2.40 -3.38 22.07
CA VAL A 44 3.68 -3.40 21.36
C VAL A 44 4.64 -4.26 22.19
N ALA A 45 4.93 -5.47 21.71
CA ALA A 45 5.99 -6.29 22.27
C ALA A 45 7.33 -5.62 21.98
N GLU A 46 8.03 -5.19 23.04
CA GLU A 46 9.43 -4.78 22.98
C GLU A 46 10.29 -5.96 22.49
N GLU A 47 10.90 -5.83 21.32
CA GLU A 47 11.98 -6.73 20.90
C GLU A 47 13.21 -6.50 21.78
N GLY A 48 13.45 -7.47 22.65
CA GLY A 48 14.67 -7.58 23.43
C GLY A 48 15.91 -7.64 22.54
N LYS A 49 16.90 -6.82 22.88
CA LYS A 49 18.26 -6.86 22.33
C LYS A 49 18.85 -8.27 22.50
N VAL A 50 19.07 -8.96 21.38
CA VAL A 50 19.84 -10.20 21.34
C VAL A 50 21.28 -9.90 20.93
N ASP A 51 22.18 -10.18 21.86
CA ASP A 51 23.64 -10.12 21.71
C ASP A 51 24.15 -11.03 20.57
N LYS A 52 24.84 -10.42 19.60
CA LYS A 52 25.59 -11.13 18.56
C LYS A 52 26.89 -11.70 19.13
N LYS A 53 26.83 -12.91 19.71
CA LYS A 53 28.01 -13.74 19.96
C LYS A 53 28.51 -14.43 18.70
N LYS A 54 29.78 -14.18 18.37
CA LYS A 54 30.61 -14.81 17.32
C LYS A 54 30.50 -16.34 17.31
N LYS A 55 30.01 -16.94 16.22
CA LYS A 55 30.21 -18.37 15.90
C LYS A 55 31.38 -18.53 14.92
N LYS A 56 32.52 -18.95 15.46
CA LYS A 56 33.72 -19.37 14.72
C LYS A 56 33.51 -20.81 14.26
N LYS A 57 33.49 -21.03 12.94
CA LYS A 57 33.46 -22.36 12.30
C LYS A 57 34.72 -23.16 12.68
N ARG A 58 34.54 -24.37 13.19
CA ARG A 58 35.51 -25.47 13.08
C ARG A 58 34.77 -26.65 12.45
N LYS A 59 35.10 -26.92 11.18
CA LYS A 59 34.92 -28.23 10.54
C LYS A 59 36.19 -29.03 10.82
N ASN A 60 36.06 -30.31 11.13
CA ASN A 60 36.98 -31.37 10.78
C ASN A 60 36.17 -32.67 10.73
N ASN A 61 36.08 -33.25 9.54
CA ASN A 61 35.85 -34.68 9.31
C ASN A 61 37.18 -35.24 8.79
N ASP A 62 37.61 -36.39 9.31
CA ASP A 62 37.99 -37.62 8.59
C ASP A 62 38.81 -38.57 9.49
N PRO A 63 39.07 -39.86 9.15
CA PRO A 63 38.13 -40.90 8.73
C PRO A 63 38.39 -42.26 9.43
N SER A 64 37.54 -43.25 9.10
CA SER A 64 37.77 -44.71 9.15
C SER A 64 37.84 -45.42 10.51
N ARG A 65 36.84 -46.28 10.79
CA ARG A 65 37.06 -47.68 11.17
C ARG A 65 35.78 -48.52 11.07
N SER A 66 35.99 -49.77 10.70
CA SER A 66 35.09 -50.87 10.36
C SER A 66 34.22 -51.45 11.49
N GLU A 67 33.21 -52.23 11.06
CA GLU A 67 32.61 -53.42 11.66
C GLU A 67 31.22 -53.35 12.34
N LYS A 68 30.33 -54.17 11.74
CA LYS A 68 29.40 -55.16 12.34
C LYS A 68 28.07 -54.71 12.95
N LEU A 69 27.01 -55.10 12.22
CA LEU A 69 26.04 -56.13 12.63
C LEU A 69 25.21 -55.85 13.90
N ARG A 70 23.92 -55.50 13.71
CA ARG A 70 22.79 -56.32 14.18
C ARG A 70 21.44 -55.75 13.74
N THR A 71 20.66 -56.65 13.18
CA THR A 71 19.21 -56.64 13.03
C THR A 71 18.51 -56.71 14.38
N ALA A 72 17.44 -55.94 14.57
CA ALA A 72 16.29 -56.35 15.37
C ALA A 72 15.04 -55.57 14.92
N LYS A 73 14.04 -56.33 14.44
CA LYS A 73 12.63 -55.98 14.53
C LYS A 73 12.24 -55.91 16.01
N LEU A 74 11.33 -55.03 16.39
CA LEU A 74 10.14 -55.42 17.15
C LEU A 74 9.05 -54.35 17.10
N ASP A 75 7.83 -54.85 17.21
CA ASP A 75 6.52 -54.29 16.88
C ASP A 75 6.01 -53.18 17.82
N ASP A 76 5.03 -52.43 17.31
CA ASP A 76 3.82 -51.85 17.90
C ASP A 76 3.74 -51.62 19.42
N ILE A 77 3.31 -50.40 19.80
CA ILE A 77 2.35 -50.12 20.89
C ILE A 77 1.77 -48.69 20.69
N GLU A 78 0.46 -48.62 20.45
CA GLU A 78 -0.39 -47.48 20.78
C GLU A 78 -0.54 -47.39 22.31
N PHE A 79 -0.39 -46.20 22.92
CA PHE A 79 -1.45 -45.61 23.75
C PHE A 79 -1.14 -44.16 24.17
N ALA A 80 -2.22 -43.42 24.38
CA ALA A 80 -2.32 -42.02 24.73
C ALA A 80 -1.75 -41.65 26.13
N GLY A 81 -1.52 -40.35 26.34
CA GLY A 81 -1.69 -39.73 27.66
C GLY A 81 -0.63 -38.73 28.12
N SER A 82 -0.93 -37.44 27.93
CA SER A 82 -0.87 -36.34 28.91
C SER A 82 0.35 -36.11 29.84
N SER A 83 0.88 -34.90 29.70
CA SER A 83 1.22 -33.92 30.76
C SER A 83 2.54 -33.99 31.55
N SER A 84 3.15 -32.78 31.60
CA SER A 84 3.94 -32.14 32.67
C SER A 84 5.27 -32.74 33.12
N ASN A 85 6.37 -32.08 32.77
CA ASN A 85 7.17 -31.22 33.68
C ASN A 85 8.53 -30.92 33.05
N ILE A 86 8.90 -29.63 33.00
CA ILE A 86 10.23 -29.15 32.61
C ILE A 86 10.90 -28.68 33.88
N ASP A 87 11.89 -29.44 34.35
CA ASP A 87 12.85 -28.99 35.35
C ASP A 87 14.20 -28.68 34.70
N SER A 88 14.75 -27.59 35.20
CA SER A 88 16.03 -26.97 34.91
C SER A 88 17.23 -27.89 35.14
N TYR A 89 18.29 -27.75 34.33
CA TYR A 89 19.66 -28.02 34.77
C TYR A 89 20.66 -27.03 34.17
N THR A 90 21.24 -26.23 35.07
CA THR A 90 22.53 -25.56 34.95
C THR A 90 23.66 -26.58 35.03
N ASP A 91 24.73 -26.42 34.25
CA ASP A 91 26.06 -26.68 34.81
C ASP A 91 27.22 -25.98 34.08
N ALA A 92 28.13 -25.50 34.91
CA ALA A 92 29.38 -24.85 34.58
C ALA A 92 30.53 -25.85 34.75
N ASN A 93 31.57 -25.79 33.91
CA ASN A 93 32.98 -25.74 34.32
C ASN A 93 33.99 -26.04 33.20
N ARG A 94 35.20 -25.50 33.45
CA ARG A 94 36.55 -26.05 33.20
C ARG A 94 37.39 -25.61 31.98
N PHE A 95 38.22 -24.57 32.23
CA PHE A 95 39.69 -24.57 32.36
C PHE A 95 40.62 -25.43 31.46
N GLY A 96 41.68 -24.77 30.96
CA GLY A 96 43.00 -25.32 30.57
C GLY A 96 43.06 -25.78 29.09
N THR A 97 44.11 -25.56 28.29
CA THR A 97 45.54 -25.45 28.59
C THR A 97 46.28 -24.85 27.38
N VAL A 98 47.40 -24.20 27.68
CA VAL A 98 48.42 -23.61 26.79
C VAL A 98 49.01 -24.63 25.80
N GLY A 99 49.21 -24.23 24.55
CA GLY A 99 49.87 -25.03 23.51
C GLY A 99 50.86 -24.18 22.72
N LEU A 100 52.12 -24.60 22.79
CA LEU A 100 53.34 -24.00 22.27
C LEU A 100 53.40 -23.90 20.73
N ALA A 101 54.26 -22.97 20.32
CA ALA A 101 54.67 -22.68 18.97
C ALA A 101 55.13 -23.93 18.19
N ASN A 102 54.78 -23.99 16.91
CA ASN A 102 55.55 -24.71 15.93
C ASN A 102 55.57 -23.92 14.62
N GLU A 103 56.76 -23.46 14.27
CA GLU A 103 57.11 -22.87 12.98
C GLU A 103 57.20 -23.94 11.90
N GLY A 104 57.02 -23.51 10.66
CA GLY A 104 57.48 -24.22 9.48
C GLY A 104 56.42 -25.09 8.81
N ILE A 105 55.92 -24.62 7.67
CA ILE A 105 56.03 -25.29 6.37
C ILE A 105 55.30 -24.38 5.37
N LEU A 106 56.11 -23.74 4.53
CA LEU A 106 55.73 -22.79 3.51
C LEU A 106 55.93 -23.51 2.18
N GLU A 107 54.97 -24.35 1.80
CA GLU A 107 54.92 -24.95 0.46
C GLU A 107 53.55 -25.58 0.27
N ASN A 108 52.71 -24.93 -0.55
CA ASN A 108 51.94 -25.54 -1.65
C ASN A 108 50.74 -24.65 -2.02
N GLU A 109 51.03 -23.46 -2.54
CA GLU A 109 50.03 -22.50 -3.04
C GLU A 109 49.79 -22.74 -4.54
N ARG A 110 49.19 -23.88 -4.91
CA ARG A 110 48.79 -24.10 -6.33
C ARG A 110 47.67 -25.11 -6.58
N VAL A 111 46.73 -25.27 -5.65
CA VAL A 111 45.49 -26.02 -5.89
C VAL A 111 44.33 -25.35 -5.14
N ASP A 112 43.84 -24.18 -5.57
CA ASP A 112 42.62 -23.59 -4.95
C ASP A 112 41.96 -22.48 -5.81
N SER A 113 41.55 -22.80 -7.04
CA SER A 113 40.64 -21.91 -7.80
C SER A 113 39.50 -22.62 -8.53
N VAL A 114 39.32 -23.93 -8.32
CA VAL A 114 38.14 -24.69 -8.81
C VAL A 114 37.07 -24.81 -7.70
N THR A 115 37.41 -24.38 -6.49
CA THR A 115 36.54 -24.37 -5.32
C THR A 115 35.79 -23.03 -5.29
N ASN A 116 34.45 -23.12 -5.27
CA ASN A 116 33.52 -22.10 -4.75
C ASN A 116 32.75 -21.17 -5.71
N GLU A 117 32.50 -21.56 -6.97
CA GLU A 117 31.26 -21.15 -7.66
C GLU A 117 30.10 -22.12 -7.37
N ARG A 118 29.95 -22.57 -6.12
CA ARG A 118 28.59 -22.88 -5.64
C ARG A 118 27.90 -21.53 -5.51
N GLU A 119 27.50 -20.96 -6.66
CA GLU A 119 26.49 -19.91 -6.72
C GLU A 119 25.42 -20.33 -5.72
N THR A 120 25.23 -19.52 -4.68
CA THR A 120 24.24 -19.76 -3.64
C THR A 120 22.91 -19.92 -4.35
N GLN A 121 22.50 -21.17 -4.53
CA GLN A 121 21.29 -21.51 -5.23
C GLN A 121 20.15 -20.84 -4.45
N GLU A 122 19.47 -19.91 -5.09
CA GLU A 122 18.39 -19.17 -4.45
C GLU A 122 17.25 -20.13 -4.16
N ASN A 123 16.69 -20.08 -2.96
CA ASN A 123 15.52 -20.85 -2.59
C ASN A 123 14.25 -20.15 -3.09
N TRP A 124 13.13 -20.89 -3.11
CA TRP A 124 11.82 -20.29 -3.33
C TRP A 124 11.50 -19.20 -2.30
N PRO A 125 10.81 -18.11 -2.69
CA PRO A 125 10.37 -17.13 -1.71
C PRO A 125 9.41 -17.77 -0.70
N PRO A 126 9.55 -17.47 0.60
CA PRO A 126 8.69 -18.04 1.64
C PRO A 126 7.34 -17.31 1.68
N ASP A 127 6.53 -17.46 0.64
CA ASP A 127 5.23 -16.79 0.48
C ASP A 127 4.10 -17.78 0.10
N CYS A 128 2.84 -17.39 0.32
CA CYS A 128 1.68 -18.24 -0.02
C CYS A 128 1.59 -18.59 -1.51
N TYR A 129 2.08 -17.70 -2.36
CA TYR A 129 2.11 -17.90 -3.79
C TYR A 129 3.05 -19.03 -4.23
N SER A 130 4.03 -19.41 -3.41
CA SER A 130 4.88 -20.57 -3.67
C SER A 130 4.12 -21.90 -3.53
N PHE A 131 3.08 -21.97 -2.67
CA PHE A 131 2.15 -23.11 -2.70
C PHE A 131 1.41 -23.20 -4.04
N ILE A 132 0.96 -22.07 -4.59
CA ILE A 132 0.27 -22.01 -5.89
C ILE A 132 1.23 -22.43 -7.02
N ALA A 133 2.49 -22.00 -6.96
CA ALA A 133 3.49 -22.31 -7.99
C ALA A 133 3.88 -23.79 -8.01
N LEU A 134 3.91 -24.45 -6.86
CA LEU A 134 4.40 -25.83 -6.71
C LEU A 134 3.29 -26.89 -6.74
N HIS A 135 2.04 -26.52 -6.44
CA HIS A 135 0.92 -27.47 -6.39
C HIS A 135 -0.16 -27.12 -7.41
N ALA A 136 -0.29 -27.95 -8.45
CA ALA A 136 -1.44 -27.91 -9.34
C ALA A 136 -2.75 -28.29 -8.59
N PRO A 137 -3.90 -27.71 -8.99
CA PRO A 137 -5.19 -27.93 -8.32
C PRO A 137 -5.61 -29.41 -8.29
N ALA A 138 -5.17 -30.22 -9.26
CA ALA A 138 -5.50 -31.64 -9.32
C ALA A 138 -4.60 -32.54 -8.45
N LYS A 139 -3.38 -32.09 -8.11
CA LYS A 139 -2.39 -32.93 -7.40
C LYS A 139 -2.51 -32.78 -5.89
N ALA A 140 -2.63 -31.54 -5.41
CA ALA A 140 -2.66 -31.25 -3.99
C ALA A 140 -3.60 -30.05 -3.73
N PRO A 141 -4.92 -30.26 -3.84
CA PRO A 141 -5.91 -29.17 -3.82
C PRO A 141 -5.90 -28.36 -2.53
N SER A 142 -5.57 -28.96 -1.39
CA SER A 142 -5.54 -28.27 -0.08
C SER A 142 -4.50 -27.13 -0.04
N PHE A 143 -3.27 -27.40 -0.48
CA PHE A 143 -2.21 -26.38 -0.54
C PHE A 143 -2.52 -25.28 -1.56
N PHE A 144 -3.06 -25.67 -2.72
CA PHE A 144 -3.47 -24.70 -3.74
C PHE A 144 -4.61 -23.80 -3.25
N LEU A 145 -5.65 -24.38 -2.64
CA LEU A 145 -6.78 -23.65 -2.08
C LEU A 145 -6.35 -22.71 -0.95
N PHE A 146 -5.37 -23.10 -0.12
CA PHE A 146 -4.80 -22.23 0.90
C PHE A 146 -4.19 -20.96 0.29
N GLY A 147 -3.33 -21.10 -0.72
CA GLY A 147 -2.73 -19.94 -1.39
C GLY A 147 -3.77 -19.04 -2.07
N ILE A 148 -4.74 -19.63 -2.77
CA ILE A 148 -5.83 -18.88 -3.43
C ILE A 148 -6.75 -18.20 -2.41
N PHE A 149 -7.01 -18.82 -1.27
CA PHE A 149 -7.82 -18.24 -0.20
C PHE A 149 -7.15 -16.98 0.38
N VAL A 150 -5.86 -17.04 0.69
CA VAL A 150 -5.12 -15.88 1.21
C VAL A 150 -5.08 -14.75 0.18
N TRP A 151 -4.80 -15.06 -1.08
CA TRP A 151 -4.87 -14.08 -2.17
C TRP A 151 -6.27 -13.46 -2.31
N GLY A 152 -7.32 -14.29 -2.29
CA GLY A 152 -8.71 -13.83 -2.38
C GLY A 152 -9.09 -12.90 -1.23
N MET A 153 -8.63 -13.19 -0.01
CA MET A 153 -8.80 -12.32 1.15
C MET A 153 -8.09 -10.98 0.97
N GLN A 154 -6.83 -10.98 0.52
CA GLN A 154 -6.07 -9.74 0.25
C GLN A 154 -6.77 -8.86 -0.80
N ILE A 155 -7.17 -9.44 -1.93
CA ILE A 155 -7.90 -8.73 -2.99
C ILE A 155 -9.24 -8.19 -2.47
N THR A 156 -9.98 -8.97 -1.69
CA THR A 156 -11.24 -8.53 -1.11
C THR A 156 -11.04 -7.32 -0.20
N PHE A 157 -10.06 -7.33 0.69
CA PHE A 157 -9.78 -6.17 1.55
C PHE A 157 -9.32 -4.93 0.75
N LEU A 158 -8.49 -5.10 -0.27
CA LEU A 158 -8.10 -3.99 -1.14
C LEU A 158 -9.29 -3.38 -1.89
N ILE A 159 -10.21 -4.22 -2.40
CA ILE A 159 -11.45 -3.76 -3.02
C ILE A 159 -12.34 -3.05 -2.01
N LEU A 160 -12.48 -3.57 -0.79
CA LEU A 160 -13.27 -2.93 0.28
C LEU A 160 -12.71 -1.56 0.66
N LEU A 161 -11.37 -1.39 0.68
CA LEU A 161 -10.75 -0.07 0.87
C LEU A 161 -11.14 0.90 -0.24
N VAL A 162 -11.08 0.48 -1.50
CA VAL A 162 -11.50 1.32 -2.64
C VAL A 162 -12.98 1.66 -2.55
N LEU A 163 -13.83 0.68 -2.25
CA LEU A 163 -15.27 0.87 -2.11
C LEU A 163 -15.62 1.81 -0.96
N ARG A 164 -14.89 1.75 0.17
CA ARG A 164 -15.07 2.67 1.30
C ARG A 164 -14.78 4.11 0.90
N VAL A 165 -13.68 4.34 0.19
CA VAL A 165 -13.33 5.68 -0.29
C VAL A 165 -14.37 6.15 -1.30
N ALA A 166 -14.79 5.25 -2.19
CA ALA A 166 -15.75 5.58 -3.22
C ALA A 166 -17.14 5.89 -2.64
N SER A 167 -17.59 5.14 -1.64
CA SER A 167 -18.89 5.35 -1.01
C SER A 167 -18.95 6.64 -0.21
N HIS A 168 -17.87 7.01 0.48
CA HIS A 168 -17.77 8.29 1.18
C HIS A 168 -17.93 9.48 0.23
N GLN A 169 -17.30 9.42 -0.94
CA GLN A 169 -17.40 10.46 -1.97
C GLN A 169 -18.77 10.48 -2.65
N LEU A 170 -19.36 9.31 -2.91
CA LEU A 170 -20.71 9.21 -3.48
C LEU A 170 -21.80 9.70 -2.51
N SER A 171 -21.62 9.48 -1.20
CA SER A 171 -22.62 9.88 -0.21
C SER A 171 -22.67 11.39 0.03
N THR A 172 -21.56 12.10 -0.18
CA THR A 172 -21.46 13.50 0.20
C THR A 172 -22.05 14.45 -0.84
N ASN A 173 -22.23 14.05 -2.11
CA ASN A 173 -22.86 14.84 -3.20
C ASN A 173 -22.40 16.30 -3.39
N ASP A 174 -21.45 16.77 -2.58
CA ASP A 174 -20.94 18.14 -2.52
C ASP A 174 -19.68 18.32 -3.38
N VAL A 175 -19.41 17.37 -4.28
CA VAL A 175 -18.28 17.46 -5.20
C VAL A 175 -18.61 18.46 -6.30
N ASP A 176 -18.08 19.65 -6.13
CA ASP A 176 -18.23 20.84 -6.97
C ASP A 176 -17.55 20.75 -8.35
N ASN A 177 -17.43 19.54 -8.91
CA ASN A 177 -16.79 19.30 -10.21
C ASN A 177 -17.82 19.34 -11.35
N PRO A 178 -17.65 20.21 -12.36
CA PRO A 178 -18.63 20.39 -13.44
C PRO A 178 -18.63 19.25 -14.46
N VAL A 179 -17.64 18.35 -14.41
CA VAL A 179 -17.51 17.21 -15.32
C VAL A 179 -18.10 15.98 -14.64
N SER A 180 -19.04 15.31 -15.29
CA SER A 180 -19.70 14.11 -14.80
C SER A 180 -18.88 12.83 -15.03
N ASP A 181 -17.55 12.95 -15.13
CA ASP A 181 -16.68 11.78 -15.29
C ASP A 181 -16.52 11.08 -13.95
N PHE A 182 -16.48 9.74 -13.98
CA PHE A 182 -16.24 8.92 -12.79
C PHE A 182 -14.99 9.40 -12.02
N TYR A 183 -13.93 9.81 -12.72
CA TYR A 183 -12.70 10.28 -12.07
C TYR A 183 -12.83 11.64 -11.40
N SER A 184 -13.63 12.56 -11.96
CA SER A 184 -13.81 13.88 -11.34
C SER A 184 -14.71 13.82 -10.12
N SER A 185 -15.56 12.81 -9.95
CA SER A 185 -16.32 12.66 -8.70
C SER A 185 -15.46 12.22 -7.51
N PHE A 186 -14.29 11.62 -7.71
CA PHE A 186 -13.44 11.15 -6.59
C PHE A 186 -12.42 12.18 -6.10
N ILE A 187 -12.11 13.19 -6.91
CA ILE A 187 -10.96 14.04 -6.68
C ILE A 187 -11.43 15.43 -6.24
N PRO A 188 -11.09 15.88 -5.03
CA PRO A 188 -11.44 17.23 -4.59
C PRO A 188 -10.79 18.26 -5.53
N SER A 189 -11.59 19.24 -5.94
CA SER A 189 -11.17 20.32 -6.85
C SER A 189 -10.24 21.32 -6.15
N ASN A 190 -10.44 21.52 -4.85
CA ASN A 190 -9.69 22.46 -4.04
C ASN A 190 -8.83 21.73 -2.99
N VAL A 191 -7.60 21.40 -3.37
CA VAL A 191 -6.61 20.84 -2.46
C VAL A 191 -5.57 21.89 -2.15
N ASP A 192 -5.27 22.08 -0.87
CA ASP A 192 -4.24 23.02 -0.42
C ASP A 192 -2.86 22.67 -1.00
N SER A 193 -2.02 23.69 -1.20
CA SER A 193 -0.68 23.49 -1.76
C SER A 193 0.20 22.62 -0.86
N LEU A 194 0.01 22.68 0.46
CA LEU A 194 0.74 21.83 1.40
C LEU A 194 0.30 20.36 1.26
N SER A 195 -1.00 20.09 1.23
CA SER A 195 -1.54 18.73 1.02
C SER A 195 -1.05 18.13 -0.29
N ARG A 196 -1.01 18.91 -1.39
CA ARG A 196 -0.41 18.44 -2.66
C ARG A 196 1.05 18.02 -2.49
N GLY A 197 1.86 18.85 -1.81
CA GLY A 197 3.26 18.52 -1.50
C GLY A 197 3.37 17.20 -0.73
N THR A 198 2.53 17.02 0.28
CA THR A 198 2.47 15.78 1.05
C THR A 198 2.07 14.58 0.19
N GLN A 199 1.12 14.74 -0.74
CA GLN A 199 0.73 13.66 -1.66
C GLN A 199 1.91 13.18 -2.52
N TYR A 200 2.72 14.09 -3.07
CA TYR A 200 3.94 13.71 -3.81
C TYR A 200 4.96 13.00 -2.91
N MET A 201 5.18 13.53 -1.71
CA MET A 201 6.11 12.92 -0.74
C MET A 201 5.63 11.54 -0.30
N ALA A 202 4.33 11.33 -0.13
CA ALA A 202 3.75 10.04 0.22
C ALA A 202 3.94 9.00 -0.90
N VAL A 203 3.71 9.36 -2.17
CA VAL A 203 3.97 8.46 -3.31
C VAL A 203 5.45 8.14 -3.46
N LEU A 204 6.33 9.12 -3.24
CA LEU A 204 7.78 8.90 -3.23
C LEU A 204 8.20 7.97 -2.09
N ALA A 205 7.71 8.22 -0.87
CA ALA A 205 7.97 7.39 0.29
C ALA A 205 7.48 5.95 0.08
N TYR A 206 6.29 5.76 -0.50
CA TYR A 206 5.76 4.45 -0.86
C TYR A 206 6.71 3.67 -1.77
N CYS A 207 7.24 4.32 -2.81
CA CYS A 207 8.11 3.67 -3.77
C CYS A 207 9.54 3.46 -3.23
N MET A 208 10.05 4.40 -2.41
CA MET A 208 11.39 4.33 -1.82
C MET A 208 11.46 3.29 -0.70
N PHE A 209 10.50 3.31 0.22
CA PHE A 209 10.34 2.30 1.26
C PHE A 209 9.48 1.16 0.74
N ALA A 210 9.81 0.67 -0.47
CA ALA A 210 9.07 -0.32 -1.24
C ALA A 210 8.36 -1.31 -0.33
N GLY A 211 7.07 -1.05 -0.06
CA GLY A 211 6.27 -1.87 0.84
C GLY A 211 6.08 -3.26 0.24
N GLU A 212 5.47 -4.16 0.99
CA GLU A 212 5.21 -5.54 0.53
C GLU A 212 4.54 -5.56 -0.85
N SER A 213 3.61 -4.62 -1.13
CA SER A 213 2.97 -4.50 -2.46
C SER A 213 3.91 -4.19 -3.63
N VAL A 214 4.90 -3.32 -3.46
CA VAL A 214 5.90 -3.04 -4.53
C VAL A 214 6.84 -4.24 -4.68
N ARG A 215 7.16 -4.89 -3.54
CA ARG A 215 7.95 -6.12 -3.52
C ARG A 215 7.23 -7.25 -4.26
N ASP A 216 5.89 -7.34 -4.21
CA ASP A 216 5.11 -8.33 -4.96
C ASP A 216 5.25 -8.13 -6.48
N VAL A 217 5.19 -6.88 -6.97
CA VAL A 217 5.41 -6.56 -8.38
C VAL A 217 6.83 -6.93 -8.81
N VAL A 218 7.83 -6.58 -7.99
CA VAL A 218 9.23 -6.94 -8.23
C VAL A 218 9.40 -8.46 -8.27
N ALA A 219 8.89 -9.16 -7.26
CA ALA A 219 9.00 -10.60 -7.13
C ALA A 219 8.34 -11.30 -8.33
N ALA A 220 7.17 -10.84 -8.77
CA ALA A 220 6.50 -11.36 -9.97
C ALA A 220 7.35 -11.22 -11.24
N VAL A 221 7.98 -10.05 -11.45
CA VAL A 221 8.84 -9.80 -12.62
C VAL A 221 10.15 -10.59 -12.53
N GLU A 222 10.73 -10.70 -11.34
CA GLU A 222 11.93 -11.47 -11.07
C GLU A 222 11.70 -12.97 -11.33
N MET A 223 10.57 -13.51 -10.85
CA MET A 223 10.19 -14.92 -10.98
C MET A 223 9.64 -15.31 -12.36
N TRP A 224 9.36 -14.34 -13.23
CA TRP A 224 8.82 -14.64 -14.55
C TRP A 224 9.71 -15.66 -15.31
N PRO A 225 9.18 -16.82 -15.73
CA PRO A 225 10.01 -17.93 -16.18
C PRO A 225 10.76 -17.60 -17.47
N ASN A 226 12.02 -18.05 -17.57
CA ASN A 226 12.77 -18.02 -18.81
C ASN A 226 12.46 -19.25 -19.65
N PHE A 227 11.61 -19.10 -20.67
CA PHE A 227 11.20 -20.17 -21.58
C PHE A 227 12.36 -20.91 -22.26
N ARG A 228 13.54 -20.30 -22.37
CA ARG A 228 14.73 -20.94 -22.97
C ARG A 228 15.40 -21.98 -22.06
N LYS A 229 15.12 -21.95 -20.75
CA LYS A 229 15.76 -22.81 -19.73
C LYS A 229 14.80 -23.82 -19.11
N VAL A 230 13.60 -23.96 -19.66
CA VAL A 230 12.56 -24.87 -19.14
C VAL A 230 12.99 -26.32 -19.33
N GLN A 231 12.94 -27.12 -18.27
CA GLN A 231 13.21 -28.55 -18.34
C GLN A 231 11.90 -29.35 -18.47
N LYS A 232 11.98 -30.56 -19.06
CA LYS A 232 10.84 -31.48 -19.13
C LYS A 232 10.48 -31.96 -17.72
N GLY A 233 9.47 -31.35 -17.12
CA GLY A 233 9.04 -31.62 -15.74
C GLY A 233 8.65 -30.37 -14.97
N ASP A 234 9.09 -29.20 -15.43
CA ASP A 234 8.72 -27.93 -14.79
C ASP A 234 7.26 -27.58 -15.09
N GLU A 235 6.48 -27.30 -14.05
CA GLU A 235 5.09 -26.83 -14.19
C GLU A 235 5.03 -25.33 -14.49
N VAL A 236 5.54 -24.93 -15.67
CA VAL A 236 5.68 -23.51 -16.07
C VAL A 236 4.37 -22.74 -15.95
N ASN A 237 3.23 -23.37 -16.24
CA ASN A 237 1.91 -22.72 -16.15
C ASN A 237 1.56 -22.30 -14.72
N MET A 238 1.91 -23.10 -13.71
CA MET A 238 1.64 -22.77 -12.30
C MET A 238 2.57 -21.65 -11.82
N ILE A 239 3.83 -21.68 -12.25
CA ILE A 239 4.79 -20.60 -11.99
C ILE A 239 4.29 -19.28 -12.61
N MET A 240 3.84 -19.31 -13.86
CA MET A 240 3.27 -18.14 -14.54
C MET A 240 2.02 -17.61 -13.83
N LEU A 241 1.11 -18.50 -13.42
CA LEU A 241 -0.08 -18.13 -12.67
C LEU A 241 0.30 -17.43 -11.37
N SER A 242 1.22 -18.02 -10.60
CA SER A 242 1.73 -17.46 -9.35
C SER A 242 2.38 -16.09 -9.55
N CYS A 243 3.15 -15.89 -10.63
CA CYS A 243 3.70 -14.58 -10.99
C CYS A 243 2.60 -13.58 -11.36
N PHE A 244 1.61 -14.00 -12.13
CA PHE A 244 0.49 -13.14 -12.53
C PHE A 244 -0.34 -12.69 -11.33
N LEU A 245 -0.62 -13.58 -10.37
CA LEU A 245 -1.38 -13.23 -9.16
C LEU A 245 -0.63 -12.22 -8.29
N ARG A 246 0.68 -12.40 -8.06
CA ARG A 246 1.53 -11.43 -7.36
C ARG A 246 1.56 -10.08 -8.08
N PHE A 247 1.73 -10.09 -9.40
CA PHE A 247 1.74 -8.86 -10.19
C PHE A 247 0.42 -8.12 -10.11
N ALA A 248 -0.71 -8.83 -10.25
CA ALA A 248 -2.05 -8.25 -10.20
C ALA A 248 -2.36 -7.68 -8.80
N GLN A 249 -2.01 -8.38 -7.72
CA GLN A 249 -2.20 -7.89 -6.36
C GLN A 249 -1.31 -6.67 -6.07
N GLY A 250 -0.01 -6.71 -6.41
CA GLY A 250 0.89 -5.59 -6.19
C GLY A 250 0.51 -4.34 -7.01
N LEU A 251 0.06 -4.53 -8.25
CA LEU A 251 -0.45 -3.45 -9.11
C LEU A 251 -1.77 -2.88 -8.55
N LEU A 252 -2.71 -3.74 -8.12
CA LEU A 252 -3.95 -3.30 -7.50
C LEU A 252 -3.67 -2.49 -6.23
N ALA A 253 -2.80 -3.00 -5.34
CA ALA A 253 -2.39 -2.30 -4.13
C ALA A 253 -1.75 -0.93 -4.45
N SER A 254 -0.90 -0.85 -5.46
CA SER A 254 -0.31 0.43 -5.94
C SER A 254 -1.39 1.42 -6.40
N CYS A 255 -2.40 0.94 -7.15
CA CYS A 255 -3.54 1.74 -7.56
C CYS A 255 -4.40 2.19 -6.37
N VAL A 256 -4.60 1.33 -5.37
CA VAL A 256 -5.33 1.67 -4.14
C VAL A 256 -4.60 2.75 -3.35
N VAL A 257 -3.28 2.64 -3.16
CA VAL A 257 -2.48 3.69 -2.49
C VAL A 257 -2.59 5.01 -3.24
N LEU A 258 -2.46 4.99 -4.57
CA LEU A 258 -2.61 6.21 -5.37
C LEU A 258 -3.98 6.85 -5.20
N LEU A 259 -5.06 6.05 -5.26
CA LEU A 259 -6.42 6.52 -5.10
C LEU A 259 -6.62 7.13 -3.70
N LEU A 260 -6.17 6.44 -2.64
CA LEU A 260 -6.24 6.90 -1.26
C LEU A 260 -5.48 8.22 -1.05
N VAL A 261 -4.26 8.32 -1.59
CA VAL A 261 -3.44 9.54 -1.49
C VAL A 261 -4.11 10.71 -2.20
N VAL A 262 -4.69 10.49 -3.37
CA VAL A 262 -5.33 11.54 -4.16
C VAL A 262 -6.67 11.98 -3.57
N SER A 263 -7.44 11.05 -2.99
CA SER A 263 -8.75 11.34 -2.41
C SER A 263 -8.69 12.07 -1.08
N THR A 264 -7.57 11.97 -0.36
CA THR A 264 -7.43 12.47 1.00
C THR A 264 -6.63 13.78 1.03
N SER A 265 -7.16 14.76 1.76
CA SER A 265 -6.52 16.05 2.02
C SER A 265 -5.71 16.07 3.32
N ASP A 266 -6.06 15.22 4.29
CA ASP A 266 -5.39 15.10 5.60
C ASP A 266 -4.19 14.14 5.54
N VAL A 267 -3.06 14.62 6.05
CA VAL A 267 -1.81 13.86 6.14
C VAL A 267 -1.95 12.63 7.05
N ILE A 268 -2.69 12.75 8.16
CA ILE A 268 -2.85 11.64 9.12
C ILE A 268 -3.60 10.49 8.47
N GLU A 269 -4.69 10.80 7.76
CA GLU A 269 -5.46 9.81 7.01
C GLU A 269 -4.61 9.16 5.90
N ILE A 270 -3.76 9.92 5.19
CA ILE A 270 -2.83 9.37 4.19
C ILE A 270 -1.93 8.30 4.82
N ILE A 271 -1.33 8.59 5.97
CA ILE A 271 -0.43 7.66 6.68
C ILE A 271 -1.18 6.42 7.18
N LEU A 272 -2.41 6.60 7.68
CA LEU A 272 -3.23 5.50 8.20
C LEU A 272 -3.68 4.56 7.08
N ASN A 273 -4.11 5.13 5.95
CA ASN A 273 -4.45 4.41 4.72
C ASN A 273 -3.24 3.63 4.17
N PHE A 274 -2.06 4.24 4.18
CA PHE A 274 -0.82 3.60 3.78
C PHE A 274 -0.48 2.38 4.65
N THR A 275 -0.59 2.54 5.96
CA THR A 275 -0.33 1.48 6.93
C THR A 275 -1.29 0.31 6.74
N ALA A 276 -2.58 0.61 6.52
CA ALA A 276 -3.60 -0.40 6.23
C ALA A 276 -3.28 -1.21 4.96
N VAL A 277 -2.90 -0.54 3.87
CA VAL A 277 -2.56 -1.25 2.61
C VAL A 277 -1.31 -2.11 2.77
N ASN A 278 -0.29 -1.62 3.46
CA ASN A 278 0.93 -2.42 3.72
C ASN A 278 0.62 -3.64 4.61
N PHE A 279 -0.21 -3.47 5.63
CA PHE A 279 -0.64 -4.57 6.49
C PHE A 279 -1.39 -5.66 5.71
N ILE A 280 -2.37 -5.27 4.88
CA ILE A 280 -3.11 -6.21 4.02
C ILE A 280 -2.17 -6.92 3.04
N SER A 281 -1.22 -6.17 2.45
CA SER A 281 -0.27 -6.73 1.49
C SER A 281 0.69 -7.74 2.13
N GLY A 282 0.94 -7.68 3.44
CA GLY A 282 1.80 -8.64 4.15
C GLY A 282 1.10 -9.91 4.65
N PHE A 283 -0.21 -10.07 4.42
CA PHE A 283 -0.97 -11.23 4.91
C PHE A 283 -0.48 -12.57 4.40
N ASP A 284 0.01 -12.64 3.17
CA ASP A 284 0.57 -13.84 2.57
C ASP A 284 1.87 -14.29 3.25
N ASN A 285 2.77 -13.36 3.56
CA ASN A 285 3.99 -13.64 4.31
C ASN A 285 3.65 -14.16 5.71
N VAL A 286 2.74 -13.48 6.42
CA VAL A 286 2.30 -13.91 7.76
C VAL A 286 1.61 -15.26 7.71
N ALA A 287 0.74 -15.51 6.73
CA ALA A 287 0.06 -16.79 6.57
C ALA A 287 1.05 -17.92 6.25
N PHE A 288 2.09 -17.66 5.45
CA PHE A 288 3.16 -18.62 5.20
C PHE A 288 3.97 -18.91 6.47
N GLU A 289 4.33 -17.89 7.25
CA GLU A 289 5.02 -18.04 8.54
C GLU A 289 4.19 -18.85 9.54
N LEU A 290 2.89 -18.60 9.63
CA LEU A 290 1.97 -19.38 10.46
C LEU A 290 1.86 -20.83 9.99
N ALA A 291 1.93 -21.08 8.68
CA ALA A 291 2.02 -22.43 8.12
C ALA A 291 3.32 -23.12 8.52
N GLN A 292 4.47 -22.42 8.46
CA GLN A 292 5.76 -22.94 8.94
C GLN A 292 5.78 -23.25 10.44
N CYS A 293 5.01 -22.51 11.24
CA CYS A 293 4.84 -22.75 12.67
C CYS A 293 3.87 -23.89 13.00
N GLY A 294 3.26 -24.52 11.98
CA GLY A 294 2.35 -25.65 12.12
C GLY A 294 0.97 -25.28 12.65
N LYS A 295 0.58 -23.99 12.61
CA LYS A 295 -0.75 -23.54 13.08
C LYS A 295 -1.90 -24.11 12.25
N TYR A 296 -1.63 -24.42 10.97
CA TYR A 296 -2.59 -25.05 10.05
C TYR A 296 -2.45 -26.58 9.98
N GLY A 297 -1.69 -27.19 10.90
CA GLY A 297 -1.48 -28.63 11.02
C GLY A 297 -0.11 -29.11 10.52
N PRO A 298 0.29 -30.34 10.91
CA PRO A 298 1.64 -30.86 10.67
C PRO A 298 1.95 -31.08 9.18
N LEU A 299 0.93 -31.34 8.35
CA LEU A 299 1.12 -31.48 6.90
C LEU A 299 1.49 -30.14 6.24
N MET A 300 0.85 -29.03 6.64
CA MET A 300 1.24 -27.70 6.13
C MET A 300 2.61 -27.28 6.65
N GLU A 301 2.93 -27.61 7.90
CA GLU A 301 4.23 -27.32 8.50
C GLU A 301 5.37 -27.96 7.72
N ALA A 302 5.24 -29.27 7.45
CA ALA A 302 6.23 -30.02 6.71
C ALA A 302 6.41 -29.45 5.30
N GLU A 303 5.31 -29.10 4.64
CA GLU A 303 5.36 -28.56 3.28
C GLU A 303 5.92 -27.14 3.22
N ALA A 304 5.52 -26.23 4.12
CA ALA A 304 6.06 -24.88 4.17
C ALA A 304 7.58 -24.88 4.39
N LYS A 305 8.06 -25.72 5.33
CA LYS A 305 9.49 -25.94 5.57
C LYS A 305 10.19 -26.58 4.38
N ARG A 306 9.52 -27.47 3.65
CA ARG A 306 10.03 -28.06 2.41
C ARG A 306 10.22 -26.99 1.34
N ILE A 307 9.24 -26.11 1.14
CA ILE A 307 9.26 -25.03 0.16
C ILE A 307 10.40 -24.04 0.45
N GLU A 308 10.56 -23.61 1.72
CA GLU A 308 11.62 -22.69 2.13
C GLU A 308 13.04 -23.23 1.85
N ASN A 309 13.22 -24.54 1.98
CA ASN A 309 14.49 -25.21 1.71
C ASN A 309 14.63 -25.70 0.27
N LEU A 310 13.59 -25.57 -0.55
CA LEU A 310 13.61 -26.04 -1.93
C LEU A 310 14.39 -25.03 -2.79
N PRO A 311 15.43 -25.46 -3.51
CA PRO A 311 16.11 -24.59 -4.45
C PRO A 311 15.17 -24.21 -5.60
N ALA A 312 15.19 -22.94 -6.00
CA ALA A 312 14.43 -22.46 -7.14
C ALA A 312 14.91 -23.12 -8.44
N PRO A 313 13.99 -23.45 -9.36
CA PRO A 313 14.36 -24.06 -10.63
C PRO A 313 15.23 -23.11 -11.48
N PRO A 314 16.13 -23.65 -12.32
CA PRO A 314 17.02 -22.83 -13.16
C PRO A 314 16.30 -21.87 -14.13
N CYS A 315 15.01 -22.09 -14.38
CA CYS A 315 14.17 -21.22 -15.21
C CYS A 315 13.80 -19.90 -14.52
N ILE A 316 13.88 -19.83 -13.18
CA ILE A 316 13.62 -18.66 -12.35
C ILE A 316 14.93 -17.94 -11.95
N ALA A 317 15.97 -18.71 -11.61
CA ALA A 317 17.24 -18.18 -11.10
C ALA A 317 17.91 -17.20 -12.08
N ARG A 318 18.26 -16.00 -11.59
CA ARG A 318 18.79 -14.89 -12.41
C ARG A 318 19.93 -14.15 -11.72
N LYS A 319 21.05 -13.98 -12.44
CA LYS A 319 22.29 -13.37 -11.93
C LYS A 319 22.18 -11.89 -11.51
N TYR A 320 21.35 -11.09 -12.18
CA TYR A 320 21.31 -9.62 -12.00
C TYR A 320 20.01 -9.13 -11.34
N ARG A 321 19.75 -9.57 -10.11
CA ARG A 321 18.53 -9.22 -9.36
C ARG A 321 18.39 -7.72 -9.09
N HIS A 322 19.43 -7.09 -8.55
CA HIS A 322 19.43 -5.66 -8.21
C HIS A 322 19.20 -4.73 -9.42
N VAL A 323 19.65 -5.11 -10.62
CA VAL A 323 19.40 -4.33 -11.85
C VAL A 323 17.93 -4.39 -12.22
N ARG A 324 17.33 -5.59 -12.19
CA ARG A 324 15.90 -5.80 -12.48
C ARG A 324 15.00 -5.10 -11.46
N TYR A 325 15.35 -5.18 -10.19
CA TYR A 325 14.68 -4.44 -9.12
C TYR A 325 14.52 -2.95 -9.49
N ARG A 326 15.62 -2.29 -9.89
CA ARG A 326 15.58 -0.88 -10.33
C ARG A 326 14.74 -0.69 -11.60
N TRP A 327 14.88 -1.58 -12.58
CA TRP A 327 14.10 -1.52 -13.82
C TRP A 327 12.61 -1.78 -13.64
N THR A 328 12.18 -2.45 -12.57
CA THR A 328 10.76 -2.65 -12.26
C THR A 328 10.21 -1.47 -11.46
N ILE A 329 10.94 -0.98 -10.46
CA ILE A 329 10.47 0.10 -9.58
C ILE A 329 10.43 1.45 -10.29
N ILE A 330 11.43 1.79 -11.12
CA ILE A 330 11.49 3.10 -11.79
C ILE A 330 10.24 3.33 -12.67
N PRO A 331 9.79 2.38 -13.52
CA PRO A 331 8.55 2.55 -14.29
C PRO A 331 7.30 2.64 -13.42
N VAL A 332 7.19 1.86 -12.33
CA VAL A 332 6.05 1.93 -11.41
C VAL A 332 5.99 3.31 -10.76
N LEU A 333 7.10 3.80 -10.22
CA LEU A 333 7.18 5.14 -9.64
C LEU A 333 6.87 6.22 -10.67
N ALA A 334 7.45 6.12 -11.87
CA ALA A 334 7.19 7.07 -12.96
C ALA A 334 5.71 7.10 -13.33
N PHE A 335 5.06 5.92 -13.44
CA PHE A 335 3.64 5.80 -13.68
C PHE A 335 2.80 6.49 -12.59
N LEU A 336 3.06 6.19 -11.32
CA LEU A 336 2.34 6.80 -10.20
C LEU A 336 2.51 8.33 -10.17
N LEU A 337 3.73 8.83 -10.37
CA LEU A 337 4.01 10.27 -10.46
C LEU A 337 3.36 10.93 -11.68
N CYS A 338 3.28 10.24 -12.82
CA CYS A 338 2.60 10.76 -14.01
C CYS A 338 1.10 10.90 -13.78
N VAL A 339 0.48 9.91 -13.14
CA VAL A 339 -0.95 9.98 -12.80
C VAL A 339 -1.20 11.09 -11.78
N LEU A 340 -0.39 11.17 -10.71
CA LEU A 340 -0.49 12.25 -9.72
C LEU A 340 -0.27 13.63 -10.36
N GLY A 341 0.73 13.77 -11.23
CA GLY A 341 1.00 14.97 -12.02
C GLY A 341 -0.17 15.38 -12.89
N ARG A 342 -0.81 14.40 -13.55
CA ARG A 342 -2.02 14.64 -14.34
C ARG A 342 -3.17 15.13 -13.47
N VAL A 343 -3.38 14.52 -12.30
CA VAL A 343 -4.39 14.95 -11.33
C VAL A 343 -4.13 16.38 -10.86
N THR A 344 -2.91 16.68 -10.42
CA THR A 344 -2.53 18.04 -9.99
C THR A 344 -2.72 19.07 -11.10
N TYR A 345 -2.35 18.72 -12.34
CA TYR A 345 -2.59 19.58 -13.50
C TYR A 345 -4.09 19.87 -13.71
N CYS A 346 -4.95 18.87 -13.56
CA CYS A 346 -6.40 19.06 -13.64
C CYS A 346 -6.92 19.94 -12.50
N GLN A 347 -6.44 19.78 -11.27
CA GLN A 347 -6.79 20.63 -10.12
C GLN A 347 -6.36 22.09 -10.30
N LEU A 348 -5.17 22.33 -10.86
CA LEU A 348 -4.66 23.68 -11.12
C LEU A 348 -5.32 24.35 -12.33
N SER A 349 -5.84 23.55 -13.27
CA SER A 349 -6.44 24.06 -14.49
C SER A 349 -7.80 24.69 -14.22
N ARG A 350 -7.84 26.03 -14.30
CA ARG A 350 -9.07 26.85 -14.21
C ARG A 350 -10.16 26.48 -15.23
N LYS A 351 -9.81 25.67 -16.25
CA LYS A 351 -10.73 25.27 -17.32
C LYS A 351 -11.40 23.92 -17.08
N ILE A 352 -10.80 23.03 -16.28
CA ILE A 352 -11.21 21.61 -16.21
C ILE A 352 -12.03 21.36 -14.94
N TRP A 353 -11.45 21.60 -13.75
CA TRP A 353 -12.09 21.28 -12.46
C TRP A 353 -12.51 22.50 -11.65
N MET A 354 -12.64 23.65 -12.30
CA MET A 354 -13.11 24.84 -11.60
C MET A 354 -14.62 24.85 -11.49
N THR A 355 -15.14 24.96 -10.26
CA THR A 355 -16.57 25.12 -9.95
C THR A 355 -17.19 26.18 -10.85
N THR A 356 -18.10 25.76 -11.74
CA THR A 356 -18.80 26.68 -12.64
C THR A 356 -20.06 27.27 -12.03
N THR A 357 -20.59 26.61 -11.01
CA THR A 357 -21.88 26.90 -10.38
C THR A 357 -21.70 26.99 -8.87
N LEU A 358 -22.00 28.14 -8.29
CA LEU A 358 -22.00 28.36 -6.85
C LEU A 358 -23.45 28.25 -6.36
N ARG A 359 -23.73 27.32 -5.44
CA ARG A 359 -24.99 27.31 -4.70
C ARG A 359 -24.84 28.20 -3.47
N VAL A 360 -25.70 29.19 -3.35
CA VAL A 360 -25.78 30.04 -2.16
C VAL A 360 -27.04 29.67 -1.40
N GLN A 361 -26.90 29.34 -0.13
CA GLN A 361 -28.01 29.03 0.76
C GLN A 361 -27.79 29.71 2.11
N PHE A 362 -28.59 30.72 2.40
CA PHE A 362 -28.63 31.41 3.67
C PHE A 362 -29.56 30.68 4.64
N ALA A 363 -29.22 30.73 5.94
CA ALA A 363 -30.00 30.13 7.02
C ALA A 363 -31.44 30.67 7.06
N ASP A 364 -32.36 29.82 7.55
CA ASP A 364 -33.79 30.07 7.45
C ASP A 364 -34.31 31.32 8.19
N ASN A 365 -33.52 31.83 9.13
CA ASN A 365 -33.87 32.97 9.97
C ASN A 365 -33.32 34.30 9.45
N THR A 366 -32.65 34.30 8.29
CA THR A 366 -32.10 35.50 7.69
C THR A 366 -33.06 36.07 6.63
N ASN A 367 -33.15 37.40 6.53
CA ASN A 367 -33.88 38.07 5.43
C ASN A 367 -33.18 37.93 4.07
N LEU A 368 -32.15 37.09 3.98
CA LEU A 368 -31.33 36.87 2.78
C LEU A 368 -31.81 35.69 1.93
N LYS A 369 -32.93 35.04 2.32
CA LYS A 369 -33.54 33.93 1.57
C LYS A 369 -33.75 34.22 0.08
N MET A 370 -34.01 35.47 -0.29
CA MET A 370 -34.20 35.86 -1.70
C MET A 370 -32.93 35.72 -2.55
N PHE A 371 -31.75 35.60 -1.92
CA PHE A 371 -30.48 35.35 -2.59
C PHE A 371 -30.13 33.85 -2.63
N ASN A 372 -30.97 32.97 -2.06
CA ASN A 372 -30.78 31.54 -2.18
C ASN A 372 -30.94 31.12 -3.65
N GLY A 373 -29.99 30.35 -4.17
CA GLY A 373 -30.06 29.89 -5.55
C GLY A 373 -28.72 29.42 -6.10
N CYS A 374 -28.75 28.94 -7.34
CA CYS A 374 -27.55 28.56 -8.08
C CYS A 374 -27.10 29.72 -8.97
N TYR A 375 -25.83 30.07 -8.88
CA TYR A 375 -25.22 31.14 -9.65
C TYR A 375 -24.14 30.56 -10.56
N ALA A 376 -24.22 30.85 -11.86
CA ALA A 376 -23.21 30.40 -12.82
C ALA A 376 -22.16 31.48 -13.07
N ILE A 377 -20.90 31.07 -13.28
CA ILE A 377 -19.84 31.98 -13.70
C ILE A 377 -20.22 32.66 -15.02
N ASN A 378 -20.27 33.99 -15.01
CA ASN A 378 -20.47 34.76 -16.25
C ASN A 378 -19.15 34.86 -17.00
N LYS A 379 -19.02 34.08 -18.09
CA LYS A 379 -17.82 34.06 -18.94
C LYS A 379 -17.62 35.36 -19.75
N ASN A 380 -18.68 36.14 -19.95
CA ASN A 380 -18.66 37.34 -20.79
C ASN A 380 -18.16 38.57 -20.02
N LEU A 381 -18.27 38.57 -18.69
CA LEU A 381 -17.73 39.62 -17.85
C LEU A 381 -16.25 39.32 -17.56
N LYS A 382 -15.35 39.99 -18.30
CA LYS A 382 -13.94 40.02 -17.90
C LYS A 382 -13.87 40.66 -16.52
N GLY A 383 -13.41 39.89 -15.53
CA GLY A 383 -13.21 40.37 -14.17
C GLY A 383 -12.43 41.68 -14.18
N SER A 384 -12.86 42.66 -13.39
CA SER A 384 -12.02 43.84 -13.14
C SER A 384 -10.75 43.34 -12.44
N ARG A 385 -9.58 43.61 -13.05
CA ARG A 385 -8.29 43.28 -12.44
C ARG A 385 -8.14 44.10 -11.16
N THR A 386 -8.40 43.48 -10.02
CA THR A 386 -8.05 44.07 -8.74
C THR A 386 -6.59 43.73 -8.42
N ARG A 387 -5.93 44.55 -7.59
CA ARG A 387 -4.53 44.35 -7.17
C ARG A 387 -4.29 43.00 -6.48
N ASN A 388 -5.37 42.36 -6.00
CA ASN A 388 -5.37 41.04 -5.33
C ASN A 388 -5.90 39.90 -6.22
N GLY A 389 -6.04 40.11 -7.53
CA GLY A 389 -6.46 39.07 -8.49
C GLY A 389 -7.77 39.37 -9.23
N ASP A 390 -8.07 38.53 -10.23
CA ASP A 390 -9.29 38.63 -11.03
C ASP A 390 -10.49 38.08 -10.22
N ARG A 391 -11.36 38.97 -9.71
CA ARG A 391 -12.64 38.55 -9.14
C ARG A 391 -13.56 38.07 -10.27
N LYS A 392 -14.15 36.88 -10.10
CA LYS A 392 -15.13 36.34 -11.02
C LYS A 392 -16.53 36.84 -10.69
N PHE A 393 -17.30 37.17 -11.71
CA PHE A 393 -18.70 37.55 -11.56
C PHE A 393 -19.61 36.33 -11.77
N TYR A 394 -20.56 36.16 -10.87
CA TYR A 394 -21.55 35.10 -10.91
C TYR A 394 -22.92 35.72 -11.15
N ASN A 395 -23.66 35.17 -12.12
CA ASN A 395 -25.03 35.58 -12.40
C ASN A 395 -26.00 34.52 -11.89
N SER A 396 -27.11 34.94 -11.29
CA SER A 396 -28.22 34.04 -10.96
C SER A 396 -28.70 33.33 -12.23
N TYR A 397 -29.00 32.04 -12.12
CA TYR A 397 -29.49 31.24 -13.25
C TYR A 397 -30.77 31.83 -13.87
N GLU A 398 -31.65 32.41 -13.05
CA GLU A 398 -32.85 33.09 -13.54
C GLU A 398 -32.52 34.29 -14.43
N ALA A 399 -31.47 35.04 -14.08
CA ALA A 399 -31.04 36.19 -14.87
C ALA A 399 -30.47 35.76 -16.23
N LEU A 400 -29.81 34.60 -16.30
CA LEU A 400 -29.31 34.02 -17.55
C LEU A 400 -30.44 33.47 -18.43
N LEU A 401 -31.48 32.87 -17.83
CA LEU A 401 -32.65 32.39 -18.55
C LEU A 401 -33.48 33.53 -19.15
N ARG A 402 -33.56 34.69 -18.50
CA ARG A 402 -34.24 35.88 -19.05
C ARG A 402 -33.49 36.56 -20.19
N GLN A 403 -32.20 36.30 -20.35
CA GLN A 403 -31.37 36.89 -21.41
C GLN A 403 -31.33 36.05 -22.68
N ARG A 404 -31.75 34.77 -22.61
CA ARG A 404 -32.01 33.93 -23.78
C ARG A 404 -33.44 34.11 -24.24
#